data_AF-A0A7J9Q6L3-F1
#
_entry.id   AF-A0A7J9Q6L3-F1
#
_cell.length_a   1.000
_cell.length_b   1.000
_cell.length_c   1.000
_cell.angle_alpha   90.00
_cell.angle_beta   90.00
_cell.angle_gamma   90.00
#
_symmetry.space_group_name_H-M   'P 1'
#
loop_
_entity.id
_entity.type
_entity.pdbx_description
1 polymer ?
#
loop_
_entity_poly.entity_id
_entity_poly.type
_entity_poly.pdbx_seq_one_letter_code
_entity_poly.pdbx_strand_id
1 'polypeptide(L)' 'MKLIITQHARDKMHIEGIDKEQIITAIRRGAKTRQTGGFLIAYTYIRVAYKIIGKDIYLIKTVMVEK' A
#
# COMPACT_ATOMS: atom_id res chain seq x y z
N MET A 1 6.56 4.04 -11.39
CA MET A 1 5.75 3.15 -10.53
C MET A 1 4.28 3.38 -10.81
N LYS A 2 3.54 2.33 -11.20
CA LYS A 2 2.10 2.37 -11.46
C LYS A 2 1.38 1.64 -10.33
N LEU A 3 0.40 2.30 -9.72
CA LEU A 3 -0.45 1.72 -8.67
C LEU A 3 -1.79 1.29 -9.26
N ILE A 4 -2.14 0.02 -9.11
CA ILE A 4 -3.50 -0.48 -9.32
C ILE A 4 -4.13 -0.63 -7.94
N ILE A 5 -5.17 0.14 -7.65
CA ILE A 5 -5.79 0.20 -6.32
C ILE A 5 -7.14 -0.50 -6.41
N THR A 6 -7.34 -1.54 -5.60
CA THR A 6 -8.64 -2.22 -5.50
C THR A 6 -9.70 -1.26 -4.97
N GLN A 7 -10.98 -1.55 -5.22
CA GLN A 7 -12.06 -0.73 -4.66
C GLN A 7 -11.98 -0.66 -3.13
N HIS A 8 -11.79 -1.82 -2.48
CA HIS A 8 -11.59 -1.89 -1.02
C HIS A 8 -10.45 -1.00 -0.51
N ALA A 9 -9.30 -1.00 -1.18
CA ALA A 9 -8.18 -0.12 -0.81
C ALA A 9 -8.53 1.35 -1.03
N ARG A 10 -9.26 1.69 -2.11
CA ARG A 10 -9.70 3.06 -2.39
C ARG A 10 -10.66 3.57 -1.32
N ASP A 11 -11.60 2.74 -0.88
CA ASP A 11 -12.54 3.09 0.18
C ASP A 11 -11.81 3.33 1.51
N LYS A 12 -10.87 2.43 1.85
CA LYS A 12 -10.00 2.59 3.02
C LYS A 12 -9.15 3.87 2.94
N MET A 13 -8.54 4.15 1.79
CA MET A 13 -7.80 5.39 1.57
C MET A 13 -8.67 6.63 1.82
N HIS A 14 -9.92 6.61 1.34
CA HIS A 14 -10.84 7.72 1.55
C HIS A 14 -11.21 7.90 3.03
N ILE A 15 -11.56 6.81 3.72
CA ILE A 15 -11.93 6.82 5.14
C ILE A 15 -10.78 7.32 6.02
N GLU A 16 -9.57 6.86 5.73
CA GLU A 16 -8.38 7.15 6.55
C GLU A 16 -7.64 8.42 6.08
N GLY A 17 -8.14 9.13 5.06
CA GLY A 17 -7.49 10.32 4.52
C GLY A 17 -6.11 10.06 3.91
N ILE A 18 -5.88 8.86 3.37
CA ILE A 18 -4.61 8.46 2.76
C ILE A 18 -4.62 8.78 1.27
N ASP A 19 -3.64 9.56 0.81
CA ASP A 19 -3.45 9.84 -0.61
C ASP A 19 -2.50 8.84 -1.29
N LYS A 20 -2.39 8.94 -2.61
CA LYS A 20 -1.49 8.08 -3.41
C LYS A 20 -0.02 8.35 -3.12
N GLU A 21 0.37 9.58 -2.82
CA GLU A 21 1.77 9.96 -2.58
C GLU A 21 2.29 9.36 -1.27
N GLN A 22 1.45 9.26 -0.25
CA GLN A 22 1.73 8.57 1.00
C GLN A 22 1.96 7.07 0.75
N ILE A 23 1.14 6.42 -0.09
CA ILE A 23 1.37 5.02 -0.49
C ILE A 23 2.69 4.86 -1.24
N ILE A 24 2.97 5.75 -2.19
CA ILE A 24 4.21 5.73 -2.97
C ILE A 24 5.42 5.87 -2.03
N THR A 25 5.34 6.81 -1.11
CA THR A 25 6.38 7.08 -0.11
C THR A 25 6.58 5.86 0.79
N ALA A 26 5.49 5.27 1.28
CA ALA A 26 5.54 4.06 2.08
C ALA A 26 6.25 2.93 1.32
N ILE A 27 5.85 2.60 0.09
CA ILE A 27 6.46 1.52 -0.70
C ILE A 27 7.97 1.75 -0.96
N ARG A 28 8.39 3.02 -1.10
CA ARG A 28 9.78 3.39 -1.35
C ARG A 28 10.65 3.34 -0.10
N ARG A 29 10.15 3.84 1.04
CA ARG A 29 10.94 4.09 2.25
C ARG A 29 10.61 3.17 3.43
N GLY A 30 9.46 2.52 3.39
CA GLY A 30 8.95 1.69 4.48
C GLY A 30 9.66 0.37 4.62
N ALA A 31 9.55 -0.21 5.82
CA ALA A 31 10.02 -1.55 6.11
C ALA A 31 9.15 -2.57 5.38
N LYS A 32 9.78 -3.42 4.56
CA LYS A 32 9.13 -4.45 3.75
C LYS A 32 9.10 -5.78 4.49
N THR A 33 7.89 -6.29 4.72
CA THR A 33 7.67 -7.64 5.24
C THR A 33 7.03 -8.49 4.15
N ARG A 34 7.61 -9.65 3.84
CA ARG A 34 7.04 -10.60 2.88
C ARG A 34 5.83 -11.31 3.51
N GLN A 35 4.74 -11.46 2.75
CA GLN A 35 3.56 -12.21 3.15
C GLN A 35 3.19 -13.23 2.06
N THR A 36 2.32 -14.19 2.39
CA THR A 36 1.78 -15.14 1.42
C THR A 36 1.05 -14.39 0.31
N GLY A 37 1.64 -14.37 -0.88
CA GLY A 37 1.07 -13.70 -2.05
C GLY A 37 1.25 -12.17 -2.12
N GLY A 38 2.23 -11.60 -1.40
CA GLY A 38 2.56 -10.18 -1.52
C GLY A 38 3.57 -9.66 -0.49
N PHE A 39 3.48 -8.36 -0.24
CA PHE A 39 4.27 -7.62 0.73
C PHE A 39 3.34 -6.77 1.59
N LEU A 40 3.70 -6.65 2.87
CA LEU A 40 3.19 -5.63 3.76
C LEU A 40 4.31 -4.63 3.98
N ILE A 41 4.04 -3.37 3.68
CA ILE A 41 4.94 -2.27 4.04
C ILE A 41 4.43 -1.61 5.32
N ALA A 42 5.34 -1.15 6.17
CA ALA A 42 5.04 -0.21 7.24
C ALA A 42 5.91 1.04 7.09
N TYR A 43 5.30 2.21 7.15
CA TYR A 43 5.99 3.50 7.13
C TYR A 43 5.20 4.49 7.96
N THR A 44 5.85 5.06 8.98
CA THR A 44 5.22 5.91 10.00
C THR A 44 3.99 5.22 10.60
N TYR A 45 2.80 5.81 10.46
CA TYR A 45 1.52 5.31 10.95
C TYR A 45 0.78 4.49 9.89
N ILE A 46 1.33 4.31 8.69
CA ILE A 46 0.65 3.67 7.55
C ILE A 46 1.21 2.27 7.30
N ARG A 47 0.31 1.31 7.09
CA ARG A 47 0.64 -0.01 6.55
C ARG A 47 -0.09 -0.24 5.23
N VAL A 48 0.64 -0.73 4.22
CA VAL A 48 0.09 -1.01 2.90
C VAL A 48 0.35 -2.46 2.51
N ALA A 49 -0.72 -3.22 2.28
CA ALA A 49 -0.61 -4.56 1.73
C ALA A 49 -0.71 -4.49 0.20
N TYR A 50 0.30 -5.00 -0.49
CA TYR A 50 0.35 -4.96 -1.95
C TYR A 50 1.00 -6.21 -2.57
N LYS A 51 0.81 -6.39 -3.87
CA LYS A 51 1.49 -7.41 -4.68
C LYS A 51 2.14 -6.75 -5.89
N ILE A 52 3.33 -7.21 -6.26
CA ILE A 52 3.98 -6.81 -7.52
C ILE A 52 3.44 -7.74 -8.62
N ILE A 53 2.87 -7.15 -9.68
CA ILE A 53 2.22 -7.91 -10.77
C ILE A 53 2.87 -7.67 -12.14
N GLY A 54 3.94 -6.88 -12.19
CA GLY A 54 4.70 -6.60 -13.40
C GLY A 54 5.88 -5.68 -13.09
N LYS A 55 6.63 -5.29 -14.13
CA LYS A 55 7.72 -4.30 -13.97
C LYS A 55 7.11 -2.97 -13.54
N ASP A 56 7.44 -2.54 -12.32
CA ASP A 56 6.95 -1.30 -11.70
C ASP A 56 5.42 -1.19 -11.53
N ILE A 57 4.67 -2.31 -11.55
CA ILE A 57 3.21 -2.33 -11.33
C ILE A 57 2.88 -2.99 -9.99
N TYR A 58 2.19 -2.24 -9.13
CA TYR A 58 1.88 -2.61 -7.76
C TYR A 58 0.37 -2.63 -7.57
N LEU A 59 -0.17 -3.80 -7.24
CA LEU A 59 -1.57 -3.99 -6.88
C LEU A 59 -1.75 -3.76 -5.38
N ILE A 60 -2.36 -2.64 -4.99
CA ILE A 60 -2.67 -2.30 -3.61
C ILE A 60 -3.96 -3.02 -3.21
N LYS A 61 -3.87 -3.91 -2.22
CA LYS A 61 -4.99 -4.71 -1.73
C LYS A 61 -5.75 -4.00 -0.61
N THR A 62 -5.03 -3.39 0.33
CA THR A 62 -5.61 -2.62 1.44
C THR A 62 -4.58 -1.67 2.04
N VAL A 63 -5.08 -0.66 2.76
CA VAL A 63 -4.29 0.29 3.57
C VAL A 63 -4.85 0.34 4.99
N MET A 64 -3.97 0.51 5.97
CA MET A 64 -4.29 0.55 7.38
C MET A 64 -3.51 1.70 8.04
N VAL A 65 -4.15 2.35 9.01
CA VAL A 65 -3.49 3.30 9.91
C VAL A 65 -3.36 2.66 11.28
N GLU A 66 -2.16 2.66 11.86
CA GLU A 66 -1.97 2.31 13.26
C GLU A 66 -2.45 3.49 14.12
N LYS A 67 -3.38 3.20 15.04
CA LYS A 67 -3.92 4.17 16.01
C LYS A 67 -3.11 4.11 17.30
#